data_AF-R9HC69-F1
#
_entry.id   AF-R9HC69-F1
#
_cell.length_a   1.000
_cell.length_b   1.000
_cell.length_c   1.000
_cell.angle_alpha   90.00
_cell.angle_beta   90.00
_cell.angle_gamma   90.00
#
_symmetry.space_group_name_H-M   'P 1'
#
loop_
_entity.id
_entity.type
_entity.pdbx_description
1 polymer ?
#
loop_
_entity_poly.entity_id
_entity_poly.type
_entity_poly.pdbx_seq_one_letter_code
_entity_poly.pdbx_strand_id
1 'polypeptide(L)'
;MAHGASNYYFLSRPRRFGKSLLVSTLHSYFAGKKELFKGFAIEKQETEWTEYPVLHFDMSLAKHVDKETLESMLDVQLFEHEKYTESRKGRLLLMTG
;
A
#
# COMPACT_ATOMS: atom_id res chain seq x y z
N MET A 1 7.76 13.62 -20.68
CA MET A 1 8.44 14.51 -19.70
C MET A 1 7.34 15.18 -18.89
N ALA A 2 7.31 14.99 -17.57
CA ALA A 2 6.29 15.59 -16.70
C ALA A 2 6.99 16.47 -15.66
N HIS A 3 6.82 17.78 -15.78
CA HIS A 3 7.12 18.73 -14.72
C HIS A 3 5.80 19.33 -14.27
N GLY A 4 5.50 19.25 -12.97
CA GLY A 4 4.38 19.97 -12.35
C GLY A 4 3.75 19.30 -11.12
N ALA A 5 4.50 19.16 -10.03
CA ALA A 5 4.01 19.20 -8.63
C ALA A 5 2.79 18.35 -8.21
N SER A 6 2.56 17.18 -8.82
CA SER A 6 1.56 16.24 -8.34
C SER A 6 2.14 14.82 -8.35
N ASN A 7 2.44 14.26 -7.16
CA ASN A 7 2.96 12.89 -6.99
C ASN A 7 1.86 11.82 -7.15
N TYR A 8 0.87 12.07 -8.01
CA TYR A 8 -0.24 11.16 -8.25
C TYR A 8 0.00 10.46 -9.58
N TYR A 9 0.26 9.16 -9.49
CA TYR A 9 0.42 8.31 -10.66
C TYR A 9 -0.86 7.54 -10.89
N PHE A 10 -1.50 7.78 -12.03
CA PHE A 10 -2.57 6.91 -12.50
C PHE A 10 -1.96 5.73 -13.26
N LEU A 11 -2.15 4.51 -12.74
CA LEU A 11 -1.64 3.29 -13.36
C LEU A 11 -2.80 2.49 -13.98
N SER A 12 -2.85 2.40 -15.30
CA SER A 12 -3.74 1.46 -15.97
C SER A 12 -3.20 0.04 -15.82
N ARG A 13 -4.04 -0.88 -15.31
CA ARG A 13 -3.68 -2.29 -15.10
C ARG A 13 -3.16 -2.95 -16.39
N PRO A 14 -2.00 -3.62 -16.37
CA PRO A 14 -1.51 -4.39 -17.52
C PRO A 14 -2.47 -5.53 -17.92
N ARG A 15 -2.63 -5.78 -19.22
CA ARG A 15 -3.55 -6.82 -19.73
C ARG A 15 -3.13 -8.21 -19.20
N ARG A 16 -4.10 -8.99 -18.71
CA ARG A 16 -3.91 -10.33 -18.08
C ARG A 16 -3.11 -10.34 -16.77
N PHE A 17 -2.63 -9.20 -16.31
CA PHE A 17 -2.06 -9.06 -14.98
C PHE A 17 -3.23 -8.82 -14.00
N GLY A 18 -3.54 -9.82 -13.16
CA GLY A 18 -4.72 -9.79 -12.29
C GLY A 18 -4.77 -8.54 -11.41
N LYS A 19 -5.98 -8.01 -11.14
CA LYS A 19 -6.16 -6.80 -10.31
C LYS A 19 -5.55 -7.00 -8.92
N SER A 20 -5.92 -8.09 -8.26
CA SER A 20 -5.46 -8.40 -6.91
C SER A 20 -3.95 -8.60 -6.85
N LEU A 21 -3.38 -9.29 -7.86
CA LEU A 21 -1.93 -9.50 -7.94
C LEU A 21 -1.18 -8.18 -8.06
N LEU A 22 -1.63 -7.27 -8.93
CA LEU A 22 -1.00 -5.95 -9.06
C LEU A 22 -0.98 -5.18 -7.73
N VAL A 23 -2.13 -5.11 -7.06
CA VAL A 23 -2.26 -4.39 -5.78
C VAL A 23 -1.39 -5.04 -4.70
N SER A 24 -1.38 -6.38 -4.61
CA SER A 24 -0.55 -7.10 -3.64
C SER A 24 0.94 -6.98 -3.93
N THR A 25 1.32 -6.93 -5.21
CA THR A 25 2.70 -6.68 -5.63
C THR A 25 3.15 -5.28 -5.22
N LEU A 26 2.35 -4.25 -5.49
CA LEU A 26 2.66 -2.87 -5.07
C LEU A 26 2.77 -2.76 -3.55
N HIS A 27 1.81 -3.34 -2.82
CA HIS A 27 1.87 -3.39 -1.35
C HIS A 27 3.16 -4.05 -0.87
N SER A 28 3.55 -5.18 -1.47
CA SER A 28 4.77 -5.90 -1.07
C SER A 28 6.05 -5.13 -1.39
N TYR A 29 6.05 -4.40 -2.50
CA TYR A 29 7.17 -3.54 -2.90
C TYR A 29 7.35 -2.39 -1.90
N PHE A 30 6.30 -1.61 -1.62
CA PHE A 30 6.38 -0.49 -0.67
C PHE A 30 6.58 -0.95 0.78
N ALA A 31 6.16 -2.16 1.13
CA ALA A 31 6.46 -2.77 2.43
C ALA A 31 7.88 -3.36 2.53
N GLY A 32 8.76 -3.11 1.55
CA GLY A 32 10.18 -3.52 1.58
C GLY A 32 10.42 -5.03 1.48
N LYS A 33 9.46 -5.83 0.98
CA LYS A 33 9.57 -7.30 0.93
C LYS A 33 10.47 -7.79 -0.21
N LYS A 34 11.76 -7.41 -0.18
CA LYS A 34 12.77 -7.70 -1.22
C LYS A 34 12.80 -9.16 -1.67
N GLU A 35 12.68 -10.11 -0.74
CA GLU A 35 12.76 -11.55 -1.04
C GLU A 35 11.73 -12.03 -2.07
N LEU A 36 10.56 -11.36 -2.15
CA LEU A 36 9.52 -11.68 -3.13
C LEU A 36 9.90 -11.27 -4.57
N PHE A 37 10.91 -10.43 -4.71
CA PHE A 37 11.34 -9.84 -5.98
C PHE A 37 12.68 -10.39 -6.49
N LYS A 38 13.26 -11.38 -5.81
CA LYS A 38 14.49 -12.03 -6.23
C LYS A 38 14.35 -12.65 -7.62
N GLY A 39 15.31 -12.37 -8.50
CA GLY A 39 15.32 -12.80 -9.90
C GLY A 39 14.47 -11.97 -10.86
N PHE A 40 13.73 -10.97 -10.36
CA PHE A 40 12.97 -10.04 -11.22
C PHE A 40 13.79 -8.80 -11.58
N ALA A 41 13.38 -8.10 -12.64
CA ALA A 41 14.06 -6.88 -13.10
C ALA A 41 14.15 -5.80 -12.00
N ILE A 42 13.13 -5.70 -11.14
CA ILE A 42 13.09 -4.71 -10.06
C ILE A 42 14.18 -4.92 -9.01
N GLU A 43 14.67 -6.15 -8.81
CA GLU A 43 15.80 -6.43 -7.91
C GLU A 43 17.05 -5.64 -8.30
N LYS A 44 17.26 -5.44 -9.60
CA LYS A 44 18.42 -4.72 -10.14
C LYS A 44 18.21 -3.21 -10.18
N GLN A 45 16.96 -2.75 -10.10
CA GLN A 45 16.60 -1.33 -10.21
C GLN A 45 16.40 -0.67 -8.84
N GLU A 46 15.87 -1.42 -7.87
CA GLU A 46 15.63 -0.94 -6.51
C GLU A 46 16.84 -1.24 -5.61
N THR A 47 17.46 -0.18 -5.09
CA THR A 47 18.68 -0.28 -4.28
C THR A 47 18.42 -0.06 -2.80
N GLU A 48 17.44 0.77 -2.44
CA GLU A 48 17.23 1.19 -1.05
C GLU A 48 16.24 0.29 -0.32
N TRP A 49 15.25 -0.26 -1.05
CA TRP A 49 14.19 -1.10 -0.45
C TRP A 49 13.53 -0.44 0.76
N THR A 50 13.41 0.88 0.73
CA THR A 50 12.88 1.69 1.82
C THR A 50 11.47 1.24 2.16
N GLU A 51 11.24 0.95 3.43
CA GLU A 51 9.92 0.56 3.92
C GLU A 51 9.01 1.78 4.09
N TYR A 52 7.83 1.72 3.48
CA TYR A 52 6.79 2.72 3.63
C TYR A 52 5.57 2.11 4.32
N PRO A 53 4.84 2.89 5.15
CA PRO A 53 3.53 2.47 5.63
C PRO A 53 2.57 2.41 4.44
N VAL A 54 2.00 1.23 4.18
CA VAL A 54 1.06 1.03 3.08
C VAL A 54 -0.35 0.93 3.63
N LEU A 55 -1.19 1.90 3.28
CA LEU A 55 -2.61 1.88 3.61
C LEU A 55 -3.38 1.27 2.44
N HIS A 56 -3.99 0.12 2.67
CA HIS A 56 -4.84 -0.55 1.71
C HIS A 56 -6.31 -0.41 2.14
N PHE A 57 -7.11 0.25 1.32
CA PHE A 57 -8.55 0.39 1.53
C PHE A 57 -9.29 -0.53 0.56
N ASP A 58 -10.08 -1.44 1.11
CA ASP A 58 -10.91 -2.35 0.32
C ASP A 58 -12.38 -1.94 0.41
N MET A 59 -12.91 -1.48 -0.71
CA MET A 59 -14.33 -1.12 -0.86
C MET A 59 -15.09 -2.13 -1.73
N SER A 60 -14.51 -3.30 -2.00
CA SER A 60 -15.14 -4.32 -2.85
C SER A 60 -16.48 -4.83 -2.30
N LEU A 61 -16.67 -4.73 -0.98
CA LEU A 61 -17.89 -5.06 -0.25
C LEU A 61 -18.89 -3.90 -0.15
N ALA A 62 -18.47 -2.66 -0.42
CA ALA A 62 -19.30 -1.46 -0.31
C ALA A 62 -20.18 -1.22 -1.56
N LYS A 63 -20.69 -2.30 -2.17
CA LYS A 63 -21.56 -2.18 -3.35
C LYS A 63 -22.98 -1.86 -2.90
N HIS A 64 -23.54 -0.76 -3.42
CA HIS A 64 -24.92 -0.32 -3.16
C HIS A 64 -25.23 0.02 -1.70
N VAL A 65 -24.21 0.37 -0.90
CA VAL A 65 -24.42 0.89 0.46
C VAL A 65 -24.76 2.37 0.40
N ASP A 66 -25.52 2.85 1.39
CA ASP A 66 -25.75 4.29 1.58
C ASP A 66 -24.49 4.99 2.07
N LYS A 67 -24.55 6.32 2.10
CA LYS A 67 -23.42 7.17 2.46
C LYS A 67 -22.94 6.86 3.88
N GLU A 68 -23.87 6.70 4.81
CA GLU A 68 -23.62 6.52 6.23
C GLU A 68 -22.91 5.18 6.51
N THR A 69 -23.33 4.13 5.81
CA THR A 69 -22.69 2.81 5.86
C THR A 69 -21.28 2.86 5.26
N LEU A 70 -21.10 3.57 4.14
CA LEU A 70 -19.77 3.75 3.54
C LEU A 70 -18.82 4.48 4.50
N GLU A 71 -19.27 5.57 5.11
CA GLU A 71 -18.50 6.33 6.10
C GLU A 71 -18.12 5.44 7.30
N SER A 72 -19.06 4.64 7.81
CA SER A 72 -18.79 3.69 8.90
C SER A 72 -17.77 2.62 8.50
N MET A 73 -17.84 2.10 7.27
CA MET A 73 -16.86 1.13 6.75
C MET A 73 -15.47 1.74 6.60
N LEU A 74 -15.38 3.00 6.18
CA LEU A 74 -14.12 3.73 6.09
C LEU A 74 -13.52 3.98 7.47
N ASP A 75 -14.35 4.38 8.43
CA ASP A 75 -13.93 4.65 9.81
C ASP A 75 -13.31 3.41 10.46
N VAL A 76 -13.95 2.24 10.30
CA VAL A 76 -13.39 0.95 10.75
C VAL A 76 -12.04 0.66 10.08
N GLN A 77 -11.92 0.87 8.77
CA GLN A 77 -10.65 0.65 8.07
C GLN A 77 -9.55 1.61 8.54
N LEU A 78 -9.89 2.89 8.78
CA LEU A 78 -8.96 3.90 9.27
C LEU A 78 -8.49 3.58 10.69
N PHE A 79 -9.40 3.22 11.59
CA PHE A 79 -9.08 2.84 12.96
C PHE A 79 -8.11 1.66 13.05
N GLU A 80 -8.30 0.63 12.21
CA GLU A 80 -7.37 -0.50 12.14
C GLU A 80 -5.98 -0.08 11.61
N HIS A 81 -5.94 0.86 10.67
CA HIS A 81 -4.68 1.43 10.15
C HIS A 81 -3.95 2.34 11.16
N GLU A 82 -4.68 3.09 11.99
CA GLU A 82 -4.11 3.89 13.08
C GLU A 82 -3.37 3.00 14.09
N LYS A 83 -4.03 1.93 14.58
CA LYS A 83 -3.41 0.94 15.46
C LYS A 83 -2.14 0.33 14.87
N TYR A 84 -2.17 -0.02 13.58
CA TYR A 84 -1.03 -0.59 12.88
C TYR A 84 0.17 0.39 12.87
N THR A 85 -0.11 1.67 12.62
CA THR A 85 0.90 2.72 12.58
C THR A 85 1.46 3.02 13.97
N GLU A 86 0.62 3.04 15.00
CA GLU A 86 1.04 3.22 16.40
C GLU A 86 1.90 2.06 16.90
N SER A 87 1.51 0.81 16.60
CA SER A 87 2.31 -0.38 16.92
C SER A 87 3.68 -0.35 16.26
N ARG A 88 3.79 0.15 15.02
CA ARG A 88 5.08 0.34 14.33
C ARG A 88 5.89 1.49 14.93
N LYS A 89 5.29 2.61 15.31
CA LYS A 89 6.00 3.71 16.01
C LYS A 89 6.63 3.23 17.31
N GLY A 90 5.92 2.44 18.11
CA GLY A 90 6.46 1.86 19.34
C GLY A 90 7.63 0.90 19.09
N ARG A 91 7.59 0.15 17.98
CA ARG A 91 8.66 -0.78 17.60
C ARG A 91 9.90 -0.06 17.07
N LEU A 92 9.72 1.03 16.32
CA LEU A 92 10.83 1.86 15.83
C LEU A 92 11.58 2.52 16.99
N LEU A 93 10.86 3.00 18.01
CA LEU A 93 11.47 3.61 19.21
C LEU A 93 12.38 2.64 20.00
N LEU A 94 12.01 1.34 20.04
CA LEU A 94 12.78 0.30 20.73
C LEU A 94 14.02 -0.17 19.95
N MET A 95 14.12 0.11 18.65
CA MET A 95 15.25 -0.30 17.81
C MET A 95 16.31 0.80 17.64
N THR A 96 16.01 2.03 18.08
CA THR A 96 16.93 3.18 18.09
C THR A 96 17.53 3.50 19.47
N GLY A 97 17.33 2.61 20.46
CA GLY A 97 17.87 2.73 21.83
C GLY A 97 19.06 1.80 22.08
#